data_AF-Q758M3-F1
#
_entry.id   AF-Q758M3-F1
#
_cell.length_a   1.000
_cell.length_b   1.000
_cell.length_c   1.000
_cell.angle_alpha   90.00
_cell.angle_beta   90.00
_cell.angle_gamma   90.00
#
_symmetry.space_group_name_H-M   'P 1'
#
loop_
_entity.id
_entity.type
_entity.pdbx_description
1 polymer ?
#
loop_
_entity_poly.entity_id
_entity_poly.type
_entity_poly.pdbx_seq_one_letter_code
_entity_poly.pdbx_strand_id
1 'polypeptide(L)'
;MKPVVSKGKAWFCTVLSAFGVIILSVIGHLFNIKHEAFVGSINDPKDGPAVAHTVFLAAAVYLVFFVFCGSQIYMGRKSSSIELR
;
A
#
# COMPACT_ATOMS: atom_id res chain seq x y z
N MET A 1 -5.16 -22.64 11.35
CA MET A 1 -4.07 -22.63 10.34
C MET A 1 -2.93 -21.80 10.91
N LYS A 2 -1.70 -22.30 10.88
CA LYS A 2 -0.55 -21.55 11.39
C LYS A 2 -0.28 -20.35 10.47
N PRO A 3 -0.11 -19.13 10.99
CA PRO A 3 0.22 -17.97 10.16
C PRO A 3 1.59 -18.19 9.49
N VAL A 4 1.68 -17.89 8.19
CA VAL A 4 2.92 -18.08 7.39
C VAL A 4 3.98 -17.04 7.80
N VAL A 5 3.55 -15.86 8.22
CA VAL A 5 4.41 -14.75 8.63
C VAL A 5 4.21 -14.44 10.11
N SER A 6 5.29 -14.11 10.83
CA SER A 6 5.23 -13.73 12.25
C SER A 6 4.30 -12.52 12.48
N LYS A 7 3.53 -12.54 13.58
CA LYS A 7 2.54 -11.51 13.94
C LYS A 7 3.10 -10.09 13.87
N GLY A 8 4.33 -9.88 14.35
CA GLY A 8 4.98 -8.57 14.34
C GLY A 8 5.30 -8.05 12.92
N LYS A 9 5.78 -8.94 12.04
CA LYS A 9 6.09 -8.57 10.64
C LYS A 9 4.82 -8.32 9.83
N ALA A 10 3.76 -9.12 10.06
CA ALA A 10 2.46 -8.92 9.41
C ALA A 10 1.81 -7.60 9.80
N TRP A 11 1.91 -7.19 11.08
CA TRP A 11 1.44 -5.89 11.56
C TRP A 11 2.16 -4.73 10.85
N PHE A 12 3.49 -4.76 10.85
CA PHE A 12 4.29 -3.73 10.17
C PHE A 12 3.97 -3.64 8.68
N CYS A 13 3.88 -4.80 7.99
CA CYS A 13 3.49 -4.86 6.58
C CYS A 13 2.12 -4.21 6.32
N THR A 14 1.14 -4.47 7.19
CA THR A 14 -0.23 -3.95 7.03
C THR A 14 -0.26 -2.43 7.21
N VAL A 15 0.44 -1.90 8.22
CA VAL A 15 0.54 -0.45 8.44
C VAL A 15 1.23 0.23 7.26
N LEU A 16 2.39 -0.27 6.85
CA LEU A 16 3.14 0.31 5.72
C LEU A 16 2.30 0.27 4.43
N SER A 17 1.62 -0.84 4.17
CA SER A 17 0.77 -0.98 2.98
C SER A 17 -0.44 -0.03 3.02
N ALA A 18 -1.05 0.19 4.18
CA ALA A 18 -2.14 1.16 4.33
C ALA A 18 -1.70 2.59 3.99
N PHE A 19 -0.56 3.02 4.54
CA PHE A 19 0.02 4.32 4.21
C PHE A 19 0.45 4.40 2.74
N GLY A 20 1.03 3.33 2.20
CA GLY A 20 1.43 3.25 0.80
C GLY A 20 0.26 3.47 -0.16
N VAL A 21 -0.88 2.80 0.07
CA VAL A 21 -2.09 2.99 -0.76
C VAL A 21 -2.59 4.44 -0.69
N ILE A 22 -2.68 5.03 0.51
CA ILE A 22 -3.20 6.40 0.69
C ILE A 22 -2.27 7.43 0.04
N ILE A 23 -0.97 7.35 0.32
CA ILE A 23 0.00 8.34 -0.18
C ILE A 23 0.13 8.23 -1.70
N LEU A 24 0.26 7.01 -2.25
CA LEU A 24 0.43 6.83 -3.69
C LEU A 24 -0.85 7.18 -4.47
N SER A 25 -2.04 6.94 -3.92
CA SER A 25 -3.29 7.35 -4.60
C SER A 25 -3.40 8.88 -4.71
N VAL A 26 -3.03 9.62 -3.65
CA VAL A 26 -2.98 11.09 -3.68
C VAL A 26 -1.92 11.56 -4.68
N ILE A 27 -0.70 11.03 -4.62
CA ILE A 27 0.39 11.39 -5.54
C ILE A 27 0.00 11.09 -7.00
N GLY A 28 -0.57 9.92 -7.27
CA GLY A 28 -1.04 9.54 -8.61
C GLY A 28 -2.10 10.50 -9.14
N HIS A 29 -3.01 10.95 -8.28
CA HIS A 29 -3.98 11.99 -8.63
C HIS A 29 -3.30 13.33 -8.95
N LEU A 30 -2.31 13.74 -8.15
CA LEU A 30 -1.56 14.99 -8.36
C LEU A 30 -0.77 14.99 -9.68
N PHE A 31 -0.17 13.86 -10.05
CA PHE A 31 0.48 13.71 -11.37
C PHE A 31 -0.53 13.74 -12.53
N ASN A 32 -1.75 13.21 -12.33
CA ASN A 32 -2.79 13.20 -13.36
C ASN A 32 -3.33 14.60 -13.67
N ILE A 33 -3.49 15.45 -12.65
CA ILE A 33 -3.88 16.87 -12.81
C ILE A 33 -2.72 17.79 -13.20
N LYS A 34 -1.51 17.25 -13.39
CA LYS A 34 -0.28 18.00 -13.70
C LYS A 34 0.00 19.12 -12.69
N HIS A 35 -0.10 18.82 -11.40
CA HIS A 35 0.14 19.81 -10.35
C HIS A 35 1.58 20.35 -10.45
N GLU A 36 1.74 21.67 -10.36
CA GLU A 36 3.02 22.38 -10.53
C GLU A 36 4.13 21.89 -9.57
N ALA A 37 3.76 21.42 -8.38
CA ALA A 37 4.70 20.85 -7.42
C ALA A 37 5.36 19.52 -7.87
N PHE A 38 4.84 18.85 -8.90
CA PHE A 38 5.31 17.54 -9.38
C PHE A 38 5.69 17.52 -10.86
N VAL A 39 5.22 18.49 -11.65
CA VAL A 39 5.44 18.58 -13.11
C VAL A 39 5.90 20.00 -13.52
N GLY A 40 6.15 20.89 -12.57
CA GLY A 40 6.43 22.31 -12.84
C GLY A 40 7.90 22.67 -13.04
N SER A 41 8.84 21.84 -12.57
CA SER A 41 10.28 22.10 -12.71
C SER A 41 10.83 21.59 -14.04
N ILE A 42 11.92 22.19 -14.51
CA ILE A 42 12.66 21.72 -15.70
C ILE A 42 13.23 20.30 -15.53
N ASN A 43 13.42 19.87 -14.28
CA ASN A 43 13.94 18.55 -13.94
C ASN A 43 12.81 17.53 -13.68
N ASP A 44 11.55 17.98 -13.67
CA ASP A 44 10.40 17.11 -13.42
C ASP A 44 9.97 16.37 -14.71
N PRO A 45 9.33 15.20 -14.58
CA PRO A 45 8.85 14.45 -15.73
C PRO A 45 7.78 15.26 -16.50
N LYS A 46 8.03 15.52 -17.79
CA LYS A 46 7.06 16.20 -18.68
C LYS A 46 5.74 15.44 -18.84
N ASP A 47 5.81 14.10 -18.82
CA ASP A 47 4.67 13.22 -19.02
C ASP A 47 4.04 12.79 -17.68
N GLY A 48 3.43 13.75 -16.99
CA GLY A 48 2.69 13.51 -15.73
C GLY A 48 1.72 12.32 -15.79
N PRO A 49 0.89 12.16 -16.84
CA PRO A 49 -0.03 11.01 -16.96
C PRO A 49 0.68 9.65 -17.03
N ALA A 50 1.84 9.55 -17.69
CA ALA A 50 2.60 8.31 -17.77
C ALA A 50 3.14 7.89 -16.39
N VAL A 51 3.60 8.86 -15.60
CA VAL A 51 4.02 8.63 -14.20
C VAL A 51 2.82 8.31 -13.31
N ALA A 52 1.67 8.97 -13.50
CA ALA A 52 0.46 8.67 -12.76
C ALA A 52 0.06 7.19 -12.93
N HIS A 53 0.12 6.65 -14.15
CA HIS A 53 -0.20 5.24 -14.42
C HIS A 53 0.69 4.27 -13.62
N THR A 54 2.00 4.51 -13.54
CA THR A 54 2.92 3.64 -12.79
C THR A 54 2.70 3.76 -11.28
N VAL A 55 2.40 4.96 -10.79
CA VAL A 55 2.07 5.22 -9.38
C VAL A 55 0.75 4.53 -8.98
N PHE A 56 -0.27 4.57 -9.84
CA PHE A 56 -1.53 3.85 -9.61
C PHE A 56 -1.33 2.34 -9.60
N LEU A 57 -0.47 1.81 -10.48
CA LEU A 57 -0.10 0.39 -10.45
C LEU A 57 0.60 0.02 -9.13
N ALA A 58 1.53 0.86 -8.66
CA ALA A 58 2.19 0.66 -7.37
C ALA A 58 1.19 0.69 -6.20
N ALA A 59 0.23 1.62 -6.20
CA ALA A 59 -0.83 1.67 -5.21
C ALA A 59 -1.67 0.37 -5.21
N ALA A 60 -1.97 -0.20 -6.38
CA ALA A 60 -2.66 -1.48 -6.48
C ALA A 60 -1.85 -2.63 -5.87
N VAL A 61 -0.53 -2.66 -6.07
CA VAL A 61 0.36 -3.66 -5.45
C VAL A 61 0.35 -3.55 -3.93
N TYR A 62 0.43 -2.34 -3.37
CA TYR A 62 0.30 -2.15 -1.92
C TYR A 62 -1.07 -2.55 -1.39
N LEU A 63 -2.14 -2.39 -2.17
CA LEU A 63 -3.48 -2.86 -1.82
C LEU A 63 -3.51 -4.39 -1.68
N VAL A 64 -2.88 -5.12 -2.62
CA VAL A 64 -2.73 -6.58 -2.53
C VAL A 64 -1.97 -6.98 -1.26
N PHE A 65 -0.85 -6.31 -0.94
CA PHE A 65 -0.11 -6.56 0.29
C PHE A 65 -0.93 -6.26 1.55
N PHE A 66 -1.73 -5.19 1.54
CA PHE A 66 -2.62 -4.84 2.64
C PHE A 66 -3.64 -5.95 2.90
N VAL A 67 -4.30 -6.47 1.86
CA VAL A 67 -5.28 -7.55 1.99
C VAL A 67 -4.61 -8.84 2.46
N PHE A 68 -3.44 -9.18 1.91
CA PHE A 68 -2.72 -10.39 2.27
C PHE A 68 -2.20 -10.36 3.72
N CYS A 69 -1.48 -9.30 4.10
CA CYS A 69 -0.95 -9.14 5.46
C CYS A 69 -2.09 -8.97 6.48
N GLY A 70 -3.17 -8.27 6.12
CA GLY A 70 -4.37 -8.14 6.95
C GLY A 70 -5.08 -9.48 7.20
N SER A 71 -5.21 -10.31 6.17
CA SER A 71 -5.79 -11.66 6.29
C SER A 71 -4.96 -12.55 7.22
N GLN A 72 -3.62 -12.44 7.19
CA GLN A 72 -2.75 -13.17 8.10
C GLN A 72 -2.90 -12.73 9.56
N ILE A 73 -3.06 -11.44 9.82
CA ILE A 73 -3.36 -10.93 11.18
C ILE A 73 -4.71 -11.47 11.65
N TYR A 74 -5.73 -11.40 10.81
CA TYR A 74 -7.08 -11.87 11.13
C TYR A 74 -7.09 -13.37 11.50
N MET A 75 -6.45 -14.20 10.67
CA MET A 75 -6.29 -15.63 10.95
C MET A 75 -5.46 -15.91 12.21
N GLY A 76 -4.37 -15.17 12.43
CA GLY A 76 -3.52 -15.31 13.61
C GLY A 76 -4.24 -14.94 14.92
N ARG A 77 -5.18 -13.98 14.86
CA ARG A 77 -6.02 -13.57 15.99
C ARG A 77 -7.05 -14.66 16.33
N LYS A 78 -7.65 -15.29 15.32
CA LYS A 78 -8.60 -16.41 15.50
C LYS A 78 -7.94 -17.65 16.11
N SER A 79 -6.70 -17.98 15.73
CA SER A 79 -5.98 -19.13 16.31
C SER A 79 -5.65 -18.95 17.80
N SER A 80 -5.32 -17.72 18.21
CA SER A 80 -5.04 -17.40 19.63
C SER A 80 -6.29 -17.52 20.52
N SER A 81 -7.48 -17.25 19.97
CA SER A 81 -8.73 -17.35 20.71
C SER A 81 -9.21 -18.79 20.88
N ILE A 82 -8.74 -19.73 20.05
CA ILE A 82 -9.09 -21.15 20.13
C ILE A 82 -8.12 -21.90 21.06
N GLU A 83 -6.88 -21.43 21.22
CA GLU A 83 -5.94 -22.02 22.19
C GLU A 83 -6.19 -21.62 23.66
N LEU A 84 -6.95 -20.54 23.89
CA LEU A 84 -7.30 -20.05 25.23
C LEU A 84 -8.67 -20.56 25.73
N ARG A 85 -9.30 -21.51 25.03
CA ARG A 85 -10.56 -22.16 25.40
C ARG A 85 -10.38 -23.67 25.40
#